data_AF-A0A8T7HYT4-F1
#
_entry.id   AF-A0A8T7HYT4-F1
#
_cell.length_a   1.000
_cell.length_b   1.000
_cell.length_c   1.000
_cell.angle_alpha   90.00
_cell.angle_beta   90.00
_cell.angle_gamma   90.00
#
_symmetry.space_group_name_H-M   'P 1'
#
loop_
_entity.id
_entity.type
_entity.pdbx_description
1 polymer ?
#
loop_
_entity_poly.entity_id
_entity_poly.type
_entity_poly.pdbx_seq_one_letter_code
_entity_poly.pdbx_strand_id
1 'polypeptide(L)'
;MNEFWHDLEIKLRAMEAEEEYDLFAIGYVIPQVALAEKEAAENLSAEQAKEVLLRYIQRSIDQDNISDADRHLIEEVLTSAL
;
A
#
# COMPACT_ATOMS: atom_id res chain seq x y z
N MET A 1 -5.44 -15.99 -1.92
CA MET A 1 -4.88 -14.76 -1.36
C MET A 1 -4.00 -15.16 -0.20
N ASN A 2 -2.73 -14.75 -0.21
CA ASN A 2 -1.89 -14.81 0.97
C ASN A 2 -2.55 -13.97 2.08
N GLU A 3 -2.57 -14.45 3.32
CA GLU A 3 -3.23 -13.80 4.47
C GLU A 3 -2.78 -12.35 4.63
N PHE A 4 -1.50 -12.07 4.37
CA PHE A 4 -0.93 -10.73 4.39
C PHE A 4 -1.68 -9.72 3.50
N TRP A 5 -1.96 -10.05 2.23
CA TRP A 5 -2.60 -9.12 1.30
C TRP A 5 -4.03 -8.80 1.71
N HIS A 6 -4.75 -9.82 2.18
CA HIS A 6 -6.13 -9.68 2.63
C HIS A 6 -6.25 -8.79 3.86
N ASP A 7 -5.42 -9.07 4.88
CA ASP A 7 -5.43 -8.34 6.13
C ASP A 7 -5.06 -6.87 5.92
N LEU A 8 -4.09 -6.62 5.04
CA LEU A 8 -3.69 -5.27 4.70
C LEU A 8 -4.81 -4.50 3.99
N GLU A 9 -5.50 -5.12 3.03
CA GLU A 9 -6.63 -4.47 2.36
C GLU A 9 -7.77 -4.15 3.35
N ILE A 10 -8.09 -5.07 4.26
CA ILE A 10 -9.11 -4.83 5.31
C ILE A 10 -8.71 -3.64 6.19
N LYS A 11 -7.46 -3.58 6.63
CA LYS A 11 -6.96 -2.46 7.45
C LYS A 11 -7.05 -1.13 6.70
N LEU A 12 -6.61 -1.07 5.45
CA LEU A 12 -6.67 0.15 4.64
C LEU A 12 -8.10 0.61 4.39
N ARG A 13 -9.05 -0.32 4.19
CA ARG A 13 -10.47 0.00 4.06
C ARG A 13 -11.09 0.51 5.36
N ALA A 14 -10.61 0.04 6.51
CA ALA A 14 -11.00 0.60 7.80
C ALA A 14 -10.45 2.02 7.97
N MET A 15 -9.17 2.23 7.64
CA MET A 15 -8.53 3.55 7.67
C MET A 15 -9.22 4.54 6.69
N GLU A 16 -9.71 4.08 5.54
CA GLU A 16 -10.46 4.91 4.57
C GLU A 16 -11.74 5.50 5.16
N ALA A 17 -12.31 4.85 6.18
CA ALA A 17 -13.48 5.34 6.90
C ALA A 17 -13.13 6.29 8.06
N GLU A 18 -11.84 6.47 8.39
CA GLU A 18 -11.36 7.35 9.46
C GLU A 18 -10.99 8.73 8.88
N GLU A 19 -11.47 9.82 9.49
CA GLU A 19 -11.19 11.20 9.04
C GLU A 19 -9.73 11.66 9.32
N GLU A 20 -8.91 10.82 9.97
CA GLU A 20 -7.53 11.15 10.36
C GLU A 20 -6.54 11.06 9.18
N TYR A 21 -6.82 10.21 8.20
CA TYR A 21 -5.92 9.97 7.08
C TYR A 21 -6.35 10.74 5.83
N ASP A 22 -5.36 11.16 5.04
CA ASP A 22 -5.62 11.81 3.78
C ASP A 22 -6.25 10.83 2.76
N LEU A 23 -7.42 11.22 2.22
CA LEU A 23 -8.20 10.37 1.31
C LEU A 23 -7.48 10.13 -0.03
N PHE A 24 -6.64 11.06 -0.48
CA PHE A 24 -5.82 10.84 -1.66
C PHE A 24 -4.77 9.77 -1.38
N ALA A 25 -4.06 9.87 -0.25
CA ALA A 25 -3.04 8.90 0.12
C ALA A 25 -3.60 7.48 0.29
N ILE A 26 -4.70 7.32 1.03
CA ILE A 26 -5.37 6.01 1.18
C ILE A 26 -5.91 5.51 -0.17
N GLY A 27 -6.57 6.38 -0.93
CA GLY A 27 -7.09 6.05 -2.25
C GLY A 27 -5.99 5.65 -3.24
N TYR A 28 -4.77 6.15 -3.05
CA TYR A 28 -3.59 5.74 -3.82
C TYR A 28 -3.08 4.37 -3.38
N VAL A 29 -2.98 4.09 -2.08
CA VAL A 29 -2.38 2.84 -1.56
C VAL A 29 -3.24 1.60 -1.84
N ILE A 30 -4.56 1.68 -1.63
CA ILE A 30 -5.45 0.50 -1.73
C ILE A 30 -5.32 -0.22 -3.10
N PRO A 31 -5.41 0.45 -4.25
CA PRO A 31 -5.24 -0.21 -5.55
C PRO A 31 -3.88 -0.86 -5.72
N GLN A 32 -2.82 -0.29 -5.13
CA GLN A 32 -1.45 -0.78 -5.28
C GLN A 32 -1.26 -2.12 -4.56
N VAL A 33 -2.01 -2.40 -3.48
CA VAL A 33 -2.00 -3.72 -2.81
C VAL A 33 -2.42 -4.82 -3.79
N ALA A 34 -3.55 -4.63 -4.47
CA ALA A 34 -4.06 -5.61 -5.43
C ALA A 34 -3.17 -5.75 -6.68
N LEU A 35 -2.51 -4.68 -7.10
CA LEU A 35 -1.56 -4.71 -8.22
C LEU A 35 -0.24 -5.39 -7.84
N ALA A 36 0.30 -5.07 -6.66
CA ALA A 36 1.50 -5.70 -6.12
C ALA A 36 1.30 -7.21 -5.90
N GLU A 37 0.13 -7.64 -5.38
CA GLU A 37 -0.19 -9.06 -5.25
C GLU A 37 -0.17 -9.79 -6.60
N LYS A 38 -0.69 -9.16 -7.66
CA LYS A 38 -0.71 -9.76 -9.01
C LYS A 38 0.68 -9.92 -9.62
N GLU A 39 1.63 -9.05 -9.26
CA GLU A 39 3.03 -9.15 -9.72
C GLU A 39 3.89 -10.01 -8.78
N ALA A 40 3.40 -10.32 -7.58
CA ALA A 40 4.12 -11.11 -6.60
C ALA A 40 4.21 -12.59 -7.02
N ALA A 41 5.32 -13.24 -6.67
CA ALA A 41 5.43 -14.68 -6.80
C ALA A 41 4.43 -15.39 -5.86
N GLU A 42 4.03 -16.62 -6.22
CA GLU A 42 3.23 -17.46 -5.34
C GLU A 42 4.05 -17.92 -4.11
N ASN A 43 3.38 -18.15 -2.97
CA ASN A 43 3.97 -18.70 -1.73
C ASN A 43 5.04 -17.83 -1.05
N LEU A 44 4.96 -16.50 -1.14
CA LEU A 44 5.80 -15.60 -0.35
C LEU A 44 5.46 -15.66 1.14
N SER A 45 6.47 -15.48 2.01
CA SER A 45 6.21 -15.14 3.41
C SER A 45 5.60 -13.74 3.53
N ALA A 46 5.00 -13.42 4.68
CA ALA A 46 4.45 -12.07 4.94
C ALA A 46 5.53 -10.99 4.80
N GLU A 47 6.76 -11.24 5.29
CA GLU A 47 7.86 -10.29 5.18
C GLU A 47 8.29 -10.06 3.72
N GLN A 48 8.35 -11.13 2.93
CA GLN A 48 8.66 -11.02 1.49
C GLN A 48 7.54 -10.29 0.73
N ALA A 49 6.28 -10.54 1.08
CA ALA A 49 5.14 -9.84 0.49
C ALA A 49 5.18 -8.33 0.82
N LYS A 50 5.51 -7.97 2.07
CA LYS A 50 5.75 -6.59 2.50
C LYS A 50 6.87 -5.92 1.70
N GLU A 51 8.02 -6.58 1.52
CA GLU A 51 9.12 -6.05 0.69
C GLU A 51 8.73 -5.86 -0.78
N VAL A 52 7.88 -6.73 -1.33
CA VAL A 52 7.35 -6.58 -2.69
C VAL A 52 6.44 -5.35 -2.76
N LEU A 53 5.51 -5.20 -1.83
CA LEU A 53 4.60 -4.05 -1.77
C LEU A 53 5.36 -2.72 -1.67
N LEU A 54 6.31 -2.62 -0.74
CA LEU A 54 7.10 -1.41 -0.52
C LEU A 54 7.84 -0.99 -1.79
N ARG A 55 8.48 -1.95 -2.47
CA ARG A 55 9.18 -1.70 -3.74
C ARG A 55 8.22 -1.32 -4.85
N TYR A 56 7.05 -1.96 -4.91
CA TYR A 56 6.04 -1.68 -5.91
C TYR A 56 5.54 -0.24 -5.80
N ILE A 57 5.08 0.15 -4.61
CA ILE A 57 4.54 1.49 -4.33
C ILE A 57 5.60 2.56 -4.54
N GLN A 58 6.82 2.36 -4.05
CA GLN A 58 7.91 3.31 -4.27
C GLN A 58 8.15 3.56 -5.77
N ARG A 59 8.19 2.49 -6.57
CA ARG A 59 8.34 2.58 -8.02
C ARG A 59 7.16 3.31 -8.68
N SER A 60 5.93 3.05 -8.22
CA SER A 60 4.73 3.73 -8.73
C SER A 60 4.78 5.23 -8.44
N ILE A 61 5.13 5.64 -7.21
CA ILE A 61 5.27 7.05 -6.83
C ILE A 61 6.31 7.75 -7.71
N ASP A 62 7.46 7.11 -7.94
CA ASP A 62 8.53 7.64 -8.80
C ASP A 62 8.08 7.83 -10.26
N GLN A 63 7.22 6.95 -10.77
CA GLN A 63 6.70 7.00 -12.15
C GLN A 63 5.56 8.00 -12.32
N ASP A 64 4.71 8.14 -11.32
CA ASP A 64 3.51 8.99 -11.34
C ASP A 64 3.83 10.47 -11.10
N ASN A 65 5.09 10.81 -10.82
CA ASN A 65 5.56 12.17 -10.54
C ASN A 65 4.76 12.84 -9.39
N ILE A 66 4.45 12.04 -8.37
CA ILE A 66 3.77 12.45 -7.13
C ILE A 66 4.62 13.49 -6.40
N SER A 67 3.97 14.49 -5.80
CA SER A 67 4.67 15.54 -5.05
C SER A 67 5.33 14.98 -3.78
N ASP A 68 6.40 15.63 -3.29
CA ASP A 68 7.07 15.20 -2.06
C ASP A 68 6.12 15.22 -0.84
N ALA A 69 5.17 16.16 -0.81
CA ALA A 69 4.17 16.23 0.26
C ALA A 69 3.22 15.03 0.21
N ASP A 70 2.68 14.71 -0.96
CA ASP A 70 1.78 13.57 -1.15
C ASP A 70 2.50 12.24 -0.93
N ARG A 71 3.78 12.14 -1.33
CA ARG A 71 4.64 11.00 -1.05
C ARG A 71 4.72 10.73 0.45
N HIS A 72 4.94 11.76 1.28
CA HIS A 72 5.00 11.58 2.73
C HIS A 72 3.67 11.08 3.30
N LEU A 73 2.53 11.59 2.82
CA LEU A 73 1.21 11.10 3.25
C LEU A 73 1.00 9.63 2.86
N ILE A 74 1.42 9.24 1.65
CA ILE A 74 1.37 7.84 1.21
C ILE A 74 2.25 6.95 2.09
N GLU A 75 3.47 7.40 2.42
CA GLU A 75 4.41 6.68 3.30
C GLU A 75 3.85 6.53 4.74
N GLU A 76 3.17 7.55 5.26
CA GLU A 76 2.49 7.53 6.56
C GLU A 76 1.34 6.52 6.61
N VAL A 77 0.48 6.53 5.58
CA VAL A 77 -0.60 5.54 5.44
C VAL A 77 -0.02 4.12 5.36
N LEU A 78 1.02 3.94 4.56
CA LEU A 78 1.65 2.63 4.39
C LEU A 78 2.26 2.11 5.70
N THR A 79 2.96 2.99 6.43
CA THR A 79 3.59 2.65 7.70
C THR A 79 2.56 2.34 8.78
N SER A 80 1.42 3.03 8.78
CA SER A 80 0.34 2.79 9.74
C SER A 80 -0.41 1.47 9.47
N ALA A 81 -0.51 1.07 8.20
CA ALA A 81 -1.22 -0.15 7.80
C ALA A 81 -0.38 -1.44 7.99
N LEU A 82 0.94 -1.35 7.82
CA LEU A 82 1.90 -2.47 7.90
C LEU A 82 2.26 -2.84 9.34
#